data_AF-G7CB37-F1
#
_entry.id   AF-G7CB37-F1
#
_cell.length_a   1.000
_cell.length_b   1.000
_cell.length_c   1.000
_cell.angle_alpha   90.00
_cell.angle_beta   90.00
_cell.angle_gamma   90.00
#
_symmetry.space_group_name_H-M   'P 1'
#
loop_
_entity.id
_entity.type
_entity.pdbx_description
1 polymer ?
#
loop_
_entity_poly.entity_id
_entity_poly.type
_entity_poly.pdbx_seq_one_letter_code
_entity_poly.pdbx_strand_id
1 'polypeptide(L)'
;MGTDAQDPLLLGQRVVAILEQGLRTATYKLATLMALIEHCIENLPEMPDDALTVPIPELAHRVLEIYWQQVRPFDGHELRQSTQPRARILSAVTKLRDAAAAGGRNCSVDIARMRAPEVYRQAIEEITMCLAQQPLHRLQKLPSAAAGDPFLYDDSFLHDQISRSALRAHGDSIELKPGVAHGLARLAGLLKPALEIMWVEDVRRMNKFLDAEVPDVAGHLFGRERTALAVVREPFKEAFGPHCFYCGTHLPANNPIDHVLPWSLVGIDGLANLVLACARCNGDKSGALPAVSIMDNVLERDHAVLEQIASEIQWPTQRARVVAAARGIYRGQPEGVPTWSGYKRSERLDISFLPRWE
;
A
#
# COMPACT_ATOMS: atom_id res chain seq x y z
N MET A 1 10.52 -14.91 -28.28
CA MET A 1 11.00 -13.90 -27.30
C MET A 1 9.82 -13.41 -26.44
N GLY A 2 9.02 -14.32 -25.86
CA GLY A 2 7.75 -13.97 -25.21
C GLY A 2 7.52 -14.63 -23.85
N THR A 3 8.57 -15.13 -23.19
CA THR A 3 8.44 -16.00 -22.01
C THR A 3 8.89 -15.35 -20.70
N ASP A 4 9.68 -14.27 -20.74
CA ASP A 4 10.32 -13.75 -19.52
C ASP A 4 9.38 -12.98 -18.58
N ALA A 5 8.31 -12.39 -19.10
CA ALA A 5 7.30 -11.69 -18.29
C ALA A 5 6.25 -12.65 -17.67
N GLN A 6 6.18 -13.89 -18.18
CA GLN A 6 5.21 -14.90 -17.73
C GLN A 6 5.72 -15.76 -16.57
N ASP A 7 7.01 -15.73 -16.24
CA ASP A 7 7.55 -16.39 -15.05
C ASP A 7 7.62 -15.40 -13.87
N PRO A 8 6.73 -15.53 -12.86
CA PRO A 8 6.76 -14.66 -11.69
C PRO A 8 8.09 -14.72 -10.95
N LEU A 9 8.80 -15.85 -10.95
CA LEU A 9 10.08 -15.95 -10.25
C LEU A 9 11.14 -15.08 -10.92
N LEU A 10 11.25 -15.16 -12.26
CA LEU A 10 12.15 -14.31 -13.03
C LEU A 10 11.78 -12.83 -12.88
N LEU A 11 10.49 -12.50 -12.92
CA LEU A 11 10.02 -11.13 -12.67
C LEU A 11 10.50 -10.62 -11.30
N GLY A 12 10.27 -11.41 -10.24
CA GLY A 12 10.70 -11.08 -8.89
C GLY A 12 12.21 -10.88 -8.77
N GLN A 13 13.00 -11.77 -9.37
CA GLN A 13 14.46 -11.65 -9.41
C GLN A 13 14.91 -10.36 -10.11
N ARG A 14 14.28 -9.99 -11.23
CA ARG A 14 14.60 -8.74 -11.93
C ARG A 14 14.21 -7.50 -11.11
N VAL A 15 13.07 -7.53 -10.43
CA VAL A 15 12.65 -6.43 -9.52
C VAL A 15 13.64 -6.25 -8.37
N VAL A 16 14.08 -7.35 -7.74
CA VAL A 16 15.09 -7.28 -6.66
C VAL A 16 16.44 -6.79 -7.21
N ALA A 17 16.87 -7.28 -8.38
CA ALA A 17 18.12 -6.87 -9.01
C ALA A 17 18.17 -5.37 -9.33
N ILE A 18 17.05 -4.78 -9.79
CA ILE A 18 16.92 -3.32 -9.98
C ILE A 18 17.30 -2.58 -8.70
N LEU A 19 16.82 -3.10 -7.58
CA LEU A 19 16.95 -2.43 -6.31
C LEU A 19 18.36 -2.58 -5.77
N GLU A 20 18.90 -3.79 -5.72
CA GLU A 20 20.25 -4.06 -5.22
C GLU A 20 21.35 -3.33 -6.02
N GLN A 21 21.22 -3.31 -7.34
CA GLN A 21 22.25 -2.78 -8.24
C GLN A 21 22.02 -1.31 -8.60
N GLY A 22 20.78 -0.82 -8.48
CA GLY A 22 20.44 0.55 -8.80
C GLY A 22 20.89 1.51 -7.69
N LEU A 23 21.60 2.59 -8.08
CA LEU A 23 21.89 3.66 -7.14
C LEU A 23 20.59 4.25 -6.57
N ARG A 24 20.48 4.28 -5.23
CA ARG A 24 19.34 4.87 -4.49
C ARG A 24 19.79 6.11 -3.71
N THR A 25 19.66 7.26 -4.39
CA THR A 25 19.85 8.59 -3.78
C THR A 25 18.61 9.09 -3.04
N ALA A 26 17.46 8.47 -3.24
CA ALA A 26 16.22 8.71 -2.52
C ALA A 26 15.41 7.41 -2.40
N THR A 27 14.51 7.33 -1.43
CA THR A 27 13.64 6.15 -1.23
C THR A 27 12.48 6.07 -2.25
N TYR A 28 12.37 7.04 -3.17
CA TYR A 28 11.28 7.15 -4.15
C TYR A 28 11.13 5.91 -5.05
N LYS A 29 12.23 5.23 -5.41
CA LYS A 29 12.15 3.96 -6.18
C LYS A 29 11.38 2.88 -5.42
N LEU A 30 11.66 2.76 -4.11
CA LEU A 30 11.00 1.80 -3.23
C LEU A 30 9.53 2.16 -3.06
N ALA A 31 9.22 3.44 -2.81
CA ALA A 31 7.85 3.95 -2.74
C ALA A 31 7.04 3.66 -4.01
N THR A 32 7.66 3.88 -5.17
CA THR A 32 7.02 3.67 -6.47
C THR A 32 6.71 2.20 -6.71
N LEU A 33 7.64 1.29 -6.37
CA LEU A 33 7.39 -0.15 -6.51
C LEU A 33 6.34 -0.65 -5.52
N MET A 34 6.35 -0.19 -4.27
CA MET A 34 5.30 -0.54 -3.30
C MET A 34 3.93 -0.08 -3.80
N ALA A 35 3.82 1.18 -4.25
CA ALA A 35 2.59 1.72 -4.83
C ALA A 35 2.14 0.97 -6.09
N LEU A 36 3.08 0.53 -6.94
CA LEU A 36 2.78 -0.24 -8.14
C LEU A 36 2.25 -1.64 -7.81
N ILE A 37 2.85 -2.32 -6.83
CA ILE A 37 2.38 -3.62 -6.35
C ILE A 37 0.95 -3.51 -5.81
N GLU A 38 0.68 -2.51 -4.96
CA GLU A 38 -0.66 -2.28 -4.42
C GLU A 38 -1.68 -1.95 -5.52
N HIS A 39 -1.29 -1.13 -6.51
CA HIS A 39 -2.15 -0.84 -7.66
C HIS A 39 -2.46 -2.10 -8.48
N CYS A 40 -1.48 -2.99 -8.68
CA CYS A 40 -1.69 -4.27 -9.38
C CYS A 40 -2.63 -5.20 -8.60
N ILE A 41 -2.58 -5.17 -7.26
CA ILE A 41 -3.52 -5.93 -6.43
C ILE A 41 -4.94 -5.36 -6.55
N GLU A 42 -5.11 -4.04 -6.40
CA GLU A 42 -6.45 -3.44 -6.44
C GLU A 42 -7.07 -3.46 -7.85
N ASN A 43 -6.26 -3.50 -8.91
CA ASN A 43 -6.73 -3.45 -10.30
C ASN A 43 -6.29 -4.69 -11.10
N LEU A 44 -6.23 -5.85 -10.44
CA LEU A 44 -5.76 -7.07 -11.10
C LEU A 44 -6.68 -7.41 -12.30
N PRO A 45 -6.15 -7.51 -13.54
CA PRO A 45 -6.94 -7.86 -14.71
C PRO A 45 -7.61 -9.24 -14.57
N GLU A 46 -8.64 -9.50 -15.38
CA GLU A 46 -9.31 -10.81 -15.36
C GLU A 46 -8.43 -11.91 -15.94
N MET A 47 -7.73 -11.63 -17.05
CA MET A 47 -6.82 -12.59 -17.67
C MET A 47 -5.36 -12.25 -17.35
N PRO A 48 -4.49 -13.25 -17.08
CA PRO A 48 -3.08 -13.02 -16.77
C PRO A 48 -2.30 -12.19 -17.78
N ASP A 49 -2.58 -12.36 -19.06
CA ASP A 49 -1.87 -11.70 -20.16
C ASP A 49 -2.48 -10.33 -20.55
N ASP A 50 -3.55 -9.89 -19.89
CA ASP A 50 -4.13 -8.58 -20.15
C ASP A 50 -3.17 -7.47 -19.68
N ALA A 51 -3.04 -6.43 -20.50
CA ALA A 51 -2.32 -5.22 -20.13
C ALA A 51 -3.09 -4.47 -19.02
N LEU A 52 -2.34 -3.81 -18.14
CA LEU A 52 -2.91 -2.95 -17.10
C LEU A 52 -2.41 -1.52 -17.29
N THR A 53 -3.33 -0.61 -17.60
CA THR A 53 -3.05 0.83 -17.58
C THR A 53 -2.98 1.33 -16.15
N VAL A 54 -1.90 2.00 -15.80
CA VAL A 54 -1.65 2.55 -14.47
C VAL A 54 -1.60 4.08 -14.55
N PRO A 55 -2.64 4.79 -14.10
CA PRO A 55 -2.61 6.24 -14.01
C PRO A 55 -1.54 6.69 -13.00
N ILE A 56 -0.58 7.50 -13.45
CA ILE A 56 0.49 8.02 -12.58
C ILE A 56 -0.07 8.88 -11.43
N PRO A 57 -1.16 9.67 -11.59
CA PRO A 57 -1.80 10.35 -10.47
C PRO A 57 -2.30 9.40 -9.36
N GLU A 58 -2.71 8.17 -9.71
CA GLU A 58 -3.11 7.17 -8.71
C GLU A 58 -1.91 6.54 -7.99
N LEU A 59 -0.79 6.35 -8.69
CA LEU A 59 0.48 6.00 -8.06
C LEU A 59 0.95 7.13 -7.14
N ALA A 60 0.80 8.38 -7.56
CA ALA A 60 1.16 9.55 -6.77
C ALA A 60 0.35 9.62 -5.46
N HIS A 61 -0.94 9.28 -5.50
CA HIS A 61 -1.76 9.18 -4.30
C HIS A 61 -1.23 8.12 -3.32
N ARG A 62 -0.93 6.91 -3.80
CA ARG A 62 -0.40 5.83 -2.94
C ARG A 62 0.98 6.15 -2.38
N VAL A 63 1.86 6.75 -3.19
CA VAL A 63 3.16 7.27 -2.72
C VAL A 63 2.97 8.34 -1.64
N LEU A 64 1.99 9.23 -1.80
CA LEU A 64 1.63 10.22 -0.79
C LEU A 64 1.16 9.53 0.50
N GLU A 65 0.29 8.51 0.43
CA GLU A 65 -0.14 7.72 1.60
C GLU A 65 1.02 7.07 2.35
N ILE A 66 1.99 6.47 1.63
CA ILE A 66 3.17 5.85 2.25
C ILE A 66 3.98 6.91 3.00
N TYR A 67 4.31 8.03 2.36
CA TYR A 67 5.10 9.08 3.00
C TYR A 67 4.33 9.86 4.07
N TRP A 68 2.99 9.81 4.08
CA TRP A 68 2.14 10.55 5.02
C TRP A 68 2.48 10.26 6.48
N GLN A 69 2.80 9.01 6.81
CA GLN A 69 3.26 8.62 8.14
C GLN A 69 4.74 8.95 8.35
N GLN A 70 5.57 8.74 7.32
CA GLN A 70 7.03 8.80 7.42
C GLN A 70 7.60 10.22 7.52
N VAL A 71 6.83 11.25 7.19
CA VAL A 71 7.25 12.66 7.39
C VAL A 71 6.96 13.16 8.80
N ARG A 72 6.34 12.35 9.67
CA ARG A 72 6.18 12.69 11.09
C ARG A 72 7.57 12.70 11.75
N PRO A 73 7.79 13.55 12.76
CA PRO A 73 9.01 13.48 13.56
C PRO A 73 9.17 12.09 14.20
N PHE A 74 10.35 11.50 14.05
CA PHE A 74 10.81 10.30 14.73
C PHE A 74 11.78 10.71 15.82
N ASP A 75 11.39 10.51 17.08
CA ASP A 75 12.17 10.93 18.26
C ASP A 75 12.62 12.41 18.18
N GLY A 76 11.72 13.29 17.73
CA GLY A 76 12.00 14.73 17.56
C GLY A 76 12.79 15.09 16.29
N HIS A 77 13.18 14.11 15.47
CA HIS A 77 13.92 14.33 14.23
C HIS A 77 13.06 14.09 12.98
N GLU A 78 13.24 14.92 11.96
CA GLU A 78 12.72 14.63 10.61
C GLU A 78 13.69 13.67 9.89
N LEU A 79 13.16 12.53 9.44
CA LEU A 79 13.96 11.52 8.75
C LEU A 79 14.29 11.97 7.32
N ARG A 80 15.59 12.05 7.00
CA ARG A 80 16.04 12.26 5.62
C ARG A 80 15.77 11.01 4.80
N GLN A 81 15.09 11.18 3.67
CA GLN A 81 14.82 10.09 2.72
C GLN A 81 15.29 10.39 1.30
N SER A 82 16.07 11.45 1.14
CA SER A 82 16.78 11.81 -0.07
C SER A 82 18.11 12.45 0.29
N THR A 83 19.15 12.16 -0.49
CA THR A 83 20.43 12.86 -0.44
C THR A 83 20.40 14.18 -1.22
N GLN A 84 19.34 14.42 -2.01
CA GLN A 84 19.17 15.67 -2.75
C GLN A 84 18.63 16.78 -1.84
N PRO A 85 19.04 18.05 -2.04
CA PRO A 85 18.55 19.18 -1.24
C PRO A 85 17.04 19.42 -1.34
N ARG A 86 16.42 19.04 -2.46
CA ARG A 86 14.98 19.20 -2.72
C ARG A 86 14.28 17.84 -2.75
N ALA A 87 13.79 17.40 -1.62
CA ALA A 87 12.97 16.19 -1.51
C ALA A 87 11.50 16.48 -1.90
N ARG A 88 11.25 16.72 -3.19
CA ARG A 88 9.96 17.19 -3.74
C ARG A 88 8.73 16.46 -3.18
N ILE A 89 8.76 15.13 -3.19
CA ILE A 89 7.63 14.32 -2.69
C ILE A 89 7.41 14.56 -1.19
N LEU A 90 8.48 14.57 -0.38
CA LEU A 90 8.37 14.81 1.06
C LEU A 90 7.83 16.21 1.34
N SER A 91 8.34 17.22 0.62
CA SER A 91 7.87 18.61 0.74
C SER A 91 6.39 18.76 0.40
N ALA A 92 5.93 18.09 -0.67
CA ALA A 92 4.51 18.09 -1.04
C ALA A 92 3.63 17.44 0.04
N VAL A 93 4.09 16.31 0.61
CA VAL A 93 3.39 15.61 1.70
C VAL A 93 3.33 16.49 2.95
N THR A 94 4.44 17.08 3.39
CA THR A 94 4.49 17.97 4.56
C THR A 94 3.59 19.19 4.37
N LYS A 95 3.62 19.84 3.19
CA LYS A 95 2.74 20.98 2.88
C LYS A 95 1.26 20.61 2.99
N LEU A 96 0.87 19.43 2.51
CA LEU A 96 -0.51 18.96 2.66
C LEU A 96 -0.85 18.66 4.12
N ARG A 97 0.06 18.03 4.87
CA ARG A 97 -0.13 17.79 6.31
C ARG A 97 -0.35 19.09 7.06
N ASP A 98 0.47 20.10 6.83
CA ASP A 98 0.38 21.41 7.49
C ASP A 98 -0.94 22.12 7.16
N ALA A 99 -1.36 22.08 5.88
CA ALA A 99 -2.64 22.65 5.46
C ALA A 99 -3.85 21.92 6.06
N ALA A 100 -3.74 20.61 6.30
CA ALA A 100 -4.79 19.79 6.91
C ALA A 100 -4.74 19.76 8.46
N ALA A 101 -3.69 20.32 9.07
CA ALA A 101 -3.36 20.19 10.50
C ALA A 101 -4.34 20.89 11.44
N ALA A 102 -5.36 21.59 10.92
CA ALA A 102 -6.41 22.25 11.70
C ALA A 102 -7.33 21.29 12.53
N GLY A 103 -6.94 20.02 12.74
CA GLY A 103 -7.75 19.07 13.51
C GLY A 103 -7.03 17.83 14.05
N GLY A 104 -5.78 17.96 14.48
CA GLY A 104 -5.10 16.93 15.30
C GLY A 104 -4.05 16.06 14.58
N ARG A 105 -3.32 15.25 15.38
CA ARG A 105 -2.11 14.52 14.97
C ARG A 105 -2.36 13.31 14.05
N ASN A 106 -3.60 12.78 14.01
CA ASN A 106 -3.95 11.51 13.35
C ASN A 106 -4.96 11.68 12.21
N CYS A 107 -4.73 12.67 11.33
CA CYS A 107 -5.52 12.85 10.11
C CYS A 107 -5.05 11.85 9.03
N SER A 108 -5.95 11.17 8.32
CA SER A 108 -5.61 10.38 7.13
C SER A 108 -5.46 11.25 5.88
N VAL A 109 -4.90 10.71 4.78
CA VAL A 109 -4.83 11.41 3.49
C VAL A 109 -6.22 11.75 2.96
N ASP A 110 -7.19 10.83 3.09
CA ASP A 110 -8.57 11.06 2.67
C ASP A 110 -9.20 12.26 3.40
N ILE A 111 -8.98 12.37 4.71
CA ILE A 111 -9.46 13.53 5.48
C ILE A 111 -8.71 14.80 5.09
N ALA A 112 -7.40 14.73 4.90
CA ALA A 112 -6.60 15.86 4.46
C ALA A 112 -7.04 16.38 3.08
N ARG A 113 -7.40 15.48 2.16
CA ARG A 113 -8.00 15.81 0.86
C ARG A 113 -9.31 16.56 1.01
N MET A 114 -10.16 16.20 1.97
CA MET A 114 -11.41 16.92 2.23
C MET A 114 -11.18 18.30 2.86
N ARG A 115 -10.21 18.42 3.78
CA ARG A 115 -9.90 19.67 4.49
C ARG A 115 -9.13 20.68 3.64
N ALA A 116 -8.22 20.21 2.79
CA ALA A 116 -7.36 21.04 1.96
C ALA A 116 -7.33 20.54 0.50
N PRO A 117 -8.47 20.54 -0.21
CA PRO A 117 -8.60 19.92 -1.53
C PRO A 117 -7.67 20.52 -2.59
N GLU A 118 -7.42 21.83 -2.51
CA GLU A 118 -6.53 22.50 -3.46
C GLU A 118 -5.06 22.14 -3.24
N VAL A 119 -4.63 22.09 -1.97
CA VAL A 119 -3.28 21.69 -1.60
C VAL A 119 -3.05 20.22 -1.93
N TYR A 120 -4.07 19.37 -1.73
CA TYR A 120 -4.03 17.98 -2.14
C TYR A 120 -3.85 17.85 -3.66
N ARG A 121 -4.63 18.58 -4.47
CA ARG A 121 -4.50 18.52 -5.93
C ARG A 121 -3.10 18.94 -6.39
N GLN A 122 -2.56 20.02 -5.82
CA GLN A 122 -1.19 20.46 -6.08
C GLN A 122 -0.15 19.40 -5.69
N ALA A 123 -0.32 18.75 -4.53
CA ALA A 123 0.58 17.69 -4.08
C ALA A 123 0.56 16.50 -5.05
N ILE A 124 -0.62 16.05 -5.49
CA ILE A 124 -0.74 14.97 -6.47
C ILE A 124 -0.10 15.35 -7.81
N GLU A 125 -0.29 16.57 -8.31
CA GLU A 125 0.35 17.04 -9.54
C GLU A 125 1.88 17.08 -9.41
N GLU A 126 2.39 17.58 -8.29
CA GLU A 126 3.83 17.65 -8.03
C GLU A 126 4.47 16.26 -7.93
N ILE A 127 3.83 15.35 -7.19
CA ILE A 127 4.30 13.96 -7.04
C ILE A 127 4.19 13.24 -8.39
N THR A 128 3.11 13.42 -9.16
CA THR A 128 2.94 12.85 -10.50
C THR A 128 4.10 13.23 -11.41
N MET A 129 4.41 14.54 -11.49
CA MET A 129 5.52 15.03 -12.31
C MET A 129 6.86 14.53 -11.77
N CYS A 130 7.02 14.47 -10.45
CA CYS A 130 8.22 13.88 -9.85
C CYS A 130 8.37 12.43 -10.32
N LEU A 131 7.38 11.57 -10.11
CA LEU A 131 7.42 10.15 -10.47
C LEU A 131 7.72 9.91 -11.95
N ALA A 132 7.06 10.65 -12.84
CA ALA A 132 7.25 10.55 -14.29
C ALA A 132 8.68 10.93 -14.70
N GLN A 133 9.22 12.02 -14.15
CA GLN A 133 10.60 12.43 -14.39
C GLN A 133 11.57 11.41 -13.80
N GLN A 134 11.41 11.09 -12.50
CA GLN A 134 12.09 10.04 -11.75
C GLN A 134 11.26 9.64 -10.50
N PRO A 135 11.00 8.34 -10.27
CA PRO A 135 11.87 7.26 -10.70
C PRO A 135 11.37 6.43 -11.89
N LEU A 136 10.14 6.61 -12.40
CA LEU A 136 9.55 5.71 -13.41
C LEU A 136 10.48 5.54 -14.64
N HIS A 137 10.97 6.64 -15.21
CA HIS A 137 11.94 6.65 -16.31
C HIS A 137 13.21 5.80 -16.08
N ARG A 138 13.64 5.63 -14.82
CA ARG A 138 14.90 4.96 -14.45
C ARG A 138 14.69 3.70 -13.64
N LEU A 139 13.44 3.30 -13.40
CA LEU A 139 13.13 2.24 -12.47
C LEU A 139 13.66 0.91 -13.00
N GLN A 140 13.40 0.61 -14.27
CA GLN A 140 13.72 -0.67 -14.89
C GLN A 140 15.08 -0.73 -15.62
N LYS A 141 15.95 0.27 -15.40
CA LYS A 141 17.27 0.34 -16.02
C LYS A 141 18.34 -0.27 -15.11
N LEU A 142 18.87 -1.42 -15.49
CA LEU A 142 19.99 -2.08 -14.81
C LEU A 142 21.35 -1.55 -15.33
N PRO A 143 22.36 -1.36 -14.46
CA PRO A 143 23.68 -0.85 -14.87
C PRO A 143 24.43 -1.75 -15.87
N SER A 144 24.15 -3.05 -15.88
CA SER A 144 24.92 -4.07 -16.63
C SER A 144 24.21 -4.64 -17.86
N ALA A 145 22.94 -4.28 -18.11
CA ALA A 145 22.22 -4.74 -19.29
C ALA A 145 22.52 -3.80 -20.47
N ALA A 146 23.14 -4.32 -21.54
CA ALA A 146 23.32 -3.61 -22.80
C ALA A 146 21.95 -3.12 -23.29
N ALA A 147 21.67 -1.83 -23.10
CA ALA A 147 20.36 -1.21 -23.33
C ALA A 147 19.19 -2.09 -22.85
N GLY A 148 19.10 -2.34 -21.54
CA GLY A 148 18.13 -3.27 -20.95
C GLY A 148 16.69 -3.02 -21.42
N ASP A 149 16.13 -4.02 -22.08
CA ASP A 149 14.73 -4.04 -22.54
C ASP A 149 13.80 -3.83 -21.32
N PRO A 150 12.94 -2.79 -21.34
CA PRO A 150 11.96 -2.57 -20.27
C PRO A 150 11.13 -3.83 -20.08
N PHE A 151 10.79 -4.17 -18.84
CA PHE A 151 10.07 -5.42 -18.54
C PHE A 151 8.85 -5.24 -17.65
N LEU A 152 8.73 -4.09 -16.98
CA LEU A 152 7.55 -3.77 -16.18
C LEU A 152 6.49 -3.09 -17.03
N TYR A 153 6.89 -2.04 -17.75
CA TYR A 153 6.00 -1.20 -18.54
C TYR A 153 6.74 -0.54 -19.70
N ASP A 154 6.00 -0.01 -20.67
CA ASP A 154 6.57 0.88 -21.67
C ASP A 154 6.97 2.22 -21.02
N ASP A 155 8.26 2.55 -21.05
CA ASP A 155 8.82 3.81 -20.57
C ASP A 155 9.42 4.68 -21.70
N SER A 156 9.13 4.35 -22.97
CA SER A 156 9.72 4.99 -24.15
C SER A 156 9.50 6.52 -24.21
N PHE A 157 8.36 6.98 -23.70
CA PHE A 157 8.01 8.41 -23.66
C PHE A 157 8.53 9.11 -22.39
N LEU A 158 8.94 8.38 -21.36
CA LEU A 158 9.41 8.95 -20.10
C LEU A 158 10.87 9.40 -20.22
N HIS A 159 11.17 10.58 -19.70
CA HIS A 159 12.53 11.09 -19.52
C HIS A 159 12.57 12.14 -18.39
N ASP A 160 13.76 12.45 -17.88
CA ASP A 160 13.90 13.30 -16.69
C ASP A 160 13.51 14.78 -16.90
N GLN A 161 13.25 15.20 -18.14
CA GLN A 161 12.73 16.52 -18.52
C GLN A 161 11.31 16.46 -19.12
N ILE A 162 10.57 15.36 -18.96
CA ILE A 162 9.21 15.27 -19.50
C ILE A 162 8.34 16.41 -18.96
N SER A 163 7.61 17.08 -19.86
CA SER A 163 6.72 18.19 -19.53
C SER A 163 5.33 17.70 -19.15
N ARG A 164 4.55 18.54 -18.46
CA ARG A 164 3.14 18.23 -18.11
C ARG A 164 2.28 18.00 -19.37
N SER A 165 2.51 18.77 -20.43
CA SER A 165 1.76 18.62 -21.69
C SER A 165 2.11 17.32 -22.41
N ALA A 166 3.40 16.95 -22.44
CA ALA A 166 3.84 15.68 -23.00
C ALA A 166 3.25 14.49 -22.23
N LEU A 167 3.31 14.52 -20.89
CA LEU A 167 2.73 13.47 -20.06
C LEU A 167 1.21 13.31 -20.28
N ARG A 168 0.48 14.42 -20.37
CA ARG A 168 -0.97 14.43 -20.66
C ARG A 168 -1.30 13.88 -22.04
N ALA A 169 -0.44 14.10 -23.04
CA ALA A 169 -0.61 13.52 -24.38
C ALA A 169 -0.55 11.98 -24.36
N HIS A 170 0.08 11.40 -23.33
CA HIS A 170 0.12 9.96 -23.04
C HIS A 170 -0.89 9.54 -21.95
N GLY A 171 -1.93 10.35 -21.71
CA GLY A 171 -3.00 10.00 -20.77
C GLY A 171 -2.62 10.06 -19.29
N ASP A 172 -1.47 10.67 -18.93
CA ASP A 172 -0.92 10.64 -17.57
C ASP A 172 -0.74 9.20 -17.02
N SER A 173 -0.46 8.22 -17.87
CA SER A 173 -0.42 6.80 -17.52
C SER A 173 0.79 6.07 -18.09
N ILE A 174 1.17 4.96 -17.44
CA ILE A 174 2.04 3.92 -18.00
C ILE A 174 1.21 2.66 -18.27
N GLU A 175 1.65 1.82 -19.21
CA GLU A 175 1.01 0.54 -19.50
C GLU A 175 1.93 -0.62 -19.10
N LEU A 176 1.46 -1.48 -18.19
CA LEU A 176 2.19 -2.67 -17.78
C LEU A 176 2.23 -3.70 -18.91
N LYS A 177 3.38 -4.37 -19.05
CA LYS A 177 3.52 -5.49 -19.99
C LYS A 177 2.63 -6.67 -19.54
N PRO A 178 2.17 -7.52 -20.48
CA PRO A 178 1.42 -8.74 -20.18
C PRO A 178 2.08 -9.58 -19.07
N GLY A 179 1.28 -10.12 -18.15
CA GLY A 179 1.75 -10.95 -17.03
C GLY A 179 2.32 -10.17 -15.83
N VAL A 180 2.74 -8.91 -15.99
CA VAL A 180 3.41 -8.13 -14.92
C VAL A 180 2.47 -7.87 -13.75
N ALA A 181 1.21 -7.48 -14.01
CA ALA A 181 0.24 -7.20 -12.94
C ALA A 181 0.02 -8.43 -12.03
N HIS A 182 -0.23 -9.59 -12.64
CA HIS A 182 -0.38 -10.86 -11.94
C HIS A 182 0.90 -11.30 -11.22
N GLY A 183 2.06 -11.14 -11.87
CA GLY A 183 3.34 -11.45 -11.27
C GLY A 183 3.62 -10.61 -10.01
N LEU A 184 3.43 -9.28 -10.09
CA LEU A 184 3.62 -8.38 -8.94
C LEU A 184 2.63 -8.66 -7.81
N ALA A 185 1.34 -8.87 -8.12
CA ALA A 185 0.33 -9.19 -7.11
C ALA A 185 0.63 -10.51 -6.40
N ARG A 186 1.01 -11.56 -7.15
CA ARG A 186 1.37 -12.87 -6.59
C ARG A 186 2.62 -12.82 -5.70
N LEU A 187 3.59 -11.99 -6.05
CA LEU A 187 4.85 -11.84 -5.31
C LEU A 187 4.79 -10.80 -4.19
N ALA A 188 3.67 -10.09 -4.02
CA ALA A 188 3.55 -8.98 -3.07
C ALA A 188 3.99 -9.36 -1.65
N GLY A 189 3.61 -10.55 -1.18
CA GLY A 189 3.98 -11.06 0.15
C GLY A 189 5.47 -11.32 0.34
N LEU A 190 6.25 -11.43 -0.74
CA LEU A 190 7.71 -11.57 -0.72
C LEU A 190 8.41 -10.24 -1.00
N LEU A 191 7.91 -9.49 -1.98
CA LEU A 191 8.52 -8.24 -2.44
C LEU A 191 8.36 -7.10 -1.43
N LYS A 192 7.17 -6.92 -0.83
CA LYS A 192 6.93 -5.80 0.11
C LYS A 192 7.84 -5.86 1.34
N PRO A 193 8.01 -7.01 2.03
CA PRO A 193 8.97 -7.10 3.14
C PRO A 193 10.41 -6.81 2.71
N ALA A 194 10.83 -7.27 1.53
CA ALA A 194 12.17 -6.97 1.01
C ALA A 194 12.35 -5.47 0.74
N LEU A 195 11.33 -4.81 0.16
CA LEU A 195 11.30 -3.36 -0.05
C LEU A 195 11.40 -2.60 1.27
N GLU A 196 10.64 -2.99 2.30
CA GLU A 196 10.69 -2.37 3.63
C GLU A 196 12.08 -2.48 4.26
N ILE A 197 12.74 -3.64 4.17
CA ILE A 197 14.11 -3.84 4.67
C ILE A 197 15.08 -2.89 3.97
N MET A 198 15.09 -2.89 2.63
CA MET A 198 15.96 -2.00 1.85
C MET A 198 15.70 -0.53 2.15
N TRP A 199 14.44 -0.17 2.43
CA TRP A 199 14.04 1.18 2.76
C TRP A 199 14.58 1.61 4.13
N VAL A 200 14.44 0.76 5.15
CA VAL A 200 14.99 1.01 6.49
C VAL A 200 16.51 1.19 6.42
N GLU A 201 17.20 0.36 5.65
CA GLU A 201 18.65 0.48 5.41
C GLU A 201 19.02 1.80 4.74
N ASP A 202 18.26 2.21 3.72
CA ASP A 202 18.45 3.50 3.04
C ASP A 202 18.27 4.68 4.01
N VAL A 203 17.22 4.65 4.84
CA VAL A 203 16.95 5.69 5.84
C VAL A 203 18.05 5.72 6.89
N ARG A 204 18.52 4.58 7.40
CA ARG A 204 19.67 4.52 8.32
C ARG A 204 20.95 5.06 7.67
N ARG A 205 21.20 4.75 6.40
CA ARG A 205 22.36 5.28 5.66
C ARG A 205 22.32 6.82 5.57
N MET A 206 21.14 7.39 5.32
CA MET A 206 20.92 8.84 5.15
C MET A 206 20.86 9.61 6.48
N ASN A 207 20.59 8.94 7.59
CA ASN A 207 20.42 9.53 8.92
C ASN A 207 21.42 8.93 9.90
N LYS A 208 22.61 9.56 10.01
CA LYS A 208 23.73 9.04 10.81
C LYS A 208 23.47 8.92 12.31
N PHE A 209 22.44 9.59 12.82
CA PHE A 209 22.03 9.49 14.21
C PHE A 209 21.28 8.18 14.50
N LEU A 210 20.79 7.45 13.48
CA LEU A 210 20.10 6.16 13.63
C LEU A 210 21.11 5.01 13.79
N ASP A 211 21.78 4.92 14.94
CA ASP A 211 22.65 3.79 15.26
C ASP A 211 21.86 2.52 15.66
N ALA A 212 22.57 1.47 16.09
CA ALA A 212 21.97 0.18 16.42
C ALA A 212 21.06 0.22 17.67
N GLU A 213 21.23 1.20 18.55
CA GLU A 213 20.41 1.36 19.76
C GLU A 213 19.15 2.21 19.51
N VAL A 214 19.07 2.88 18.36
CA VAL A 214 17.93 3.72 18.02
C VAL A 214 16.67 2.88 17.72
N PRO A 215 15.49 3.28 18.27
CA PRO A 215 14.20 2.56 18.22
C PRO A 215 13.74 2.02 16.87
N ASP A 216 12.61 1.29 16.89
CA ASP A 216 11.98 0.60 15.75
C ASP A 216 11.65 1.54 14.55
N VAL A 217 12.67 1.86 13.75
CA VAL A 217 12.58 2.67 12.52
C VAL A 217 11.56 2.04 11.57
N ALA A 218 11.53 0.71 11.47
CA ALA A 218 10.56 0.01 10.63
C ALA A 218 9.13 0.25 11.13
N GLY A 219 8.91 0.21 12.45
CA GLY A 219 7.63 0.52 13.06
C GLY A 219 7.15 1.95 12.83
N HIS A 220 8.07 2.92 12.84
CA HIS A 220 7.77 4.30 12.47
C HIS A 220 7.44 4.45 10.98
N LEU A 221 8.25 3.86 10.10
CA LEU A 221 8.09 4.04 8.65
C LEU A 221 6.86 3.32 8.08
N PHE A 222 6.51 2.18 8.67
CA PHE A 222 5.48 1.27 8.16
C PHE A 222 4.43 0.93 9.22
N GLY A 223 4.13 1.88 10.11
CA GLY A 223 2.87 1.85 10.87
C GLY A 223 2.68 0.67 11.83
N ARG A 224 3.74 0.02 12.33
CA ARG A 224 3.59 -1.01 13.38
C ARG A 224 3.09 -0.41 14.71
N GLU A 225 3.08 0.91 14.85
CA GLU A 225 2.45 1.62 15.95
C GLU A 225 0.92 1.63 15.80
N ARG A 226 0.26 0.64 16.43
CA ARG A 226 -1.20 0.46 16.51
C ARG A 226 -1.96 1.59 17.25
N THR A 227 -1.28 2.66 17.65
CA THR A 227 -1.85 3.77 18.43
C THR A 227 -2.91 4.55 17.66
N ALA A 228 -2.84 4.58 16.33
CA ALA A 228 -3.81 5.28 15.49
C ALA A 228 -5.20 4.61 15.47
N LEU A 229 -5.29 3.28 15.61
CA LEU A 229 -6.56 2.55 15.51
C LEU A 229 -7.40 2.60 16.80
N ALA A 230 -6.86 3.14 17.90
CA ALA A 230 -7.57 3.19 19.17
C ALA A 230 -8.89 3.98 19.09
N VAL A 231 -8.97 4.96 18.19
CA VAL A 231 -10.15 5.80 17.95
C VAL A 231 -11.35 5.00 17.40
N VAL A 232 -11.09 3.88 16.71
CA VAL A 232 -12.12 3.04 16.08
C VAL A 232 -12.85 2.15 17.10
N ARG A 233 -12.20 1.86 18.24
CA ARG A 233 -12.62 0.77 19.14
C ARG A 233 -14.00 0.97 19.75
N GLU A 234 -14.20 2.09 20.44
CA GLU A 234 -15.47 2.34 21.14
C GLU A 234 -16.65 2.51 20.16
N PRO A 235 -16.53 3.30 19.06
CA PRO A 235 -17.59 3.37 18.05
C PRO A 235 -17.98 2.00 17.50
N PHE A 236 -17.01 1.11 17.29
CA PHE A 236 -17.31 -0.25 16.82
C PHE A 236 -18.01 -1.10 17.88
N LYS A 237 -17.68 -0.96 19.16
CA LYS A 237 -18.38 -1.69 20.24
C LYS A 237 -19.80 -1.22 20.39
N GLU A 238 -20.04 0.08 20.26
CA GLU A 238 -21.38 0.67 20.32
C GLU A 238 -22.24 0.19 19.14
N ALA A 239 -21.68 0.18 17.93
CA ALA A 239 -22.41 -0.19 16.71
C ALA A 239 -22.59 -1.71 16.52
N PHE A 240 -21.55 -2.51 16.81
CA PHE A 240 -21.52 -3.95 16.50
C PHE A 240 -21.48 -4.85 17.74
N GLY A 241 -21.45 -4.27 18.94
CA GLY A 241 -21.35 -4.98 20.22
C GLY A 241 -19.91 -5.32 20.63
N PRO A 242 -19.65 -5.54 21.92
CA PRO A 242 -18.31 -5.77 22.46
C PRO A 242 -17.84 -7.23 22.32
N HIS A 243 -17.98 -7.83 21.14
CA HIS A 243 -17.63 -9.22 20.87
C HIS A 243 -16.56 -9.34 19.77
N CYS A 244 -15.70 -10.36 19.89
CA CYS A 244 -14.73 -10.69 18.86
C CYS A 244 -15.46 -11.05 17.56
N PHE A 245 -15.18 -10.35 16.47
CA PHE A 245 -15.76 -10.61 15.16
C PHE A 245 -15.58 -12.08 14.73
N TYR A 246 -14.43 -12.68 15.05
CA TYR A 246 -14.09 -14.03 14.60
C TYR A 246 -14.65 -15.18 15.45
N CYS A 247 -14.83 -14.98 16.76
CA CYS A 247 -15.16 -16.08 17.67
C CYS A 247 -16.30 -15.76 18.65
N GLY A 248 -16.91 -14.58 18.56
CA GLY A 248 -18.02 -14.15 19.40
C GLY A 248 -17.69 -13.95 20.89
N THR A 249 -16.45 -14.17 21.32
CA THR A 249 -16.07 -14.01 22.73
C THR A 249 -16.15 -12.53 23.13
N HIS A 250 -16.71 -12.25 24.31
CA HIS A 250 -16.76 -10.91 24.87
C HIS A 250 -15.34 -10.31 25.01
N LEU A 251 -15.22 -9.03 24.68
CA LEU A 251 -13.93 -8.34 24.60
C LEU A 251 -13.65 -7.48 25.83
N PRO A 252 -12.39 -7.41 26.29
CA PRO A 252 -11.97 -6.43 27.29
C PRO A 252 -11.95 -5.01 26.70
N ALA A 253 -11.86 -4.01 27.57
CA ALA A 253 -11.82 -2.60 27.16
C ALA A 253 -10.70 -2.29 26.13
N ASN A 254 -9.52 -2.89 26.29
CA ASN A 254 -8.33 -2.66 25.47
C ASN A 254 -8.11 -3.71 24.36
N ASN A 255 -9.18 -4.25 23.78
CA ASN A 255 -9.06 -5.26 22.73
C ASN A 255 -8.30 -4.74 21.48
N PRO A 256 -7.61 -5.63 20.75
CA PRO A 256 -7.08 -5.32 19.42
C PRO A 256 -8.17 -4.94 18.41
N ILE A 257 -7.80 -4.06 17.49
CA ILE A 257 -8.48 -3.87 16.20
C ILE A 257 -7.63 -4.60 15.17
N ASP A 258 -8.26 -5.48 14.40
CA ASP A 258 -7.57 -6.29 13.38
C ASP A 258 -7.86 -5.75 11.99
N HIS A 259 -6.87 -5.85 11.11
CA HIS A 259 -7.03 -5.69 9.67
C HIS A 259 -7.41 -7.05 9.07
N VAL A 260 -8.61 -7.13 8.49
CA VAL A 260 -9.12 -8.37 7.92
C VAL A 260 -8.25 -8.80 6.74
N LEU A 261 -8.10 -7.96 5.72
CA LEU A 261 -7.05 -8.12 4.74
C LEU A 261 -5.70 -7.75 5.36
N PRO A 262 -4.64 -8.56 5.19
CA PRO A 262 -3.34 -8.27 5.77
C PRO A 262 -2.82 -6.89 5.36
N TRP A 263 -2.55 -6.03 6.35
CA TRP A 263 -2.03 -4.69 6.12
C TRP A 263 -0.68 -4.72 5.37
N SER A 264 0.14 -5.74 5.61
CA SER A 264 1.41 -5.97 4.89
C SER A 264 1.23 -6.16 3.37
N LEU A 265 0.04 -6.51 2.88
CA LEU A 265 -0.24 -6.65 1.45
C LEU A 265 -0.76 -5.35 0.84
N VAL A 266 -1.72 -4.68 1.46
CA VAL A 266 -2.47 -3.57 0.81
C VAL A 266 -2.54 -2.25 1.60
N GLY A 267 -2.06 -2.21 2.84
CA GLY A 267 -1.96 -0.96 3.61
C GLY A 267 -3.29 -0.23 3.87
N ILE A 268 -4.43 -0.90 3.73
CA ILE A 268 -5.76 -0.29 3.83
C ILE A 268 -6.18 -0.17 5.31
N ASP A 269 -6.22 1.06 5.81
CA ASP A 269 -6.63 1.41 7.18
C ASP A 269 -8.10 1.83 7.30
N GLY A 270 -8.86 1.77 6.20
CA GLY A 270 -10.27 2.16 6.19
C GLY A 270 -11.16 1.23 7.01
N LEU A 271 -12.25 1.77 7.58
CA LEU A 271 -13.15 1.06 8.49
C LEU A 271 -13.73 -0.23 7.90
N ALA A 272 -13.92 -0.30 6.58
CA ALA A 272 -14.37 -1.51 5.90
C ALA A 272 -13.40 -2.69 6.03
N ASN A 273 -12.11 -2.45 6.29
CA ASN A 273 -11.09 -3.48 6.50
C ASN A 273 -10.84 -3.80 7.99
N LEU A 274 -11.42 -3.03 8.91
CA LEU A 274 -11.14 -3.15 10.34
C LEU A 274 -12.25 -3.92 11.05
N VAL A 275 -11.90 -4.71 12.05
CA VAL A 275 -12.86 -5.41 12.94
C VAL A 275 -12.37 -5.45 14.39
N LEU A 276 -13.31 -5.60 15.33
CA LEU A 276 -12.99 -5.92 16.72
C LEU A 276 -12.51 -7.37 16.82
N ALA A 277 -11.32 -7.59 17.40
CA ALA A 277 -10.77 -8.93 17.57
C ALA A 277 -10.28 -9.18 19.00
N CYS A 278 -10.32 -10.44 19.44
CA CYS A 278 -9.62 -10.85 20.66
C CYS A 278 -8.13 -11.11 20.36
N ALA A 279 -7.27 -10.97 21.36
CA ALA A 279 -5.83 -11.18 21.20
C ALA A 279 -5.48 -12.56 20.64
N ARG A 280 -6.27 -13.59 21.00
CA ARG A 280 -6.10 -14.96 20.54
C ARG A 280 -6.31 -15.09 19.03
N CYS A 281 -7.43 -14.60 18.49
CA CYS A 281 -7.73 -14.66 17.06
C CYS A 281 -6.82 -13.74 16.26
N ASN A 282 -6.61 -12.51 16.71
CA ASN A 282 -5.71 -11.55 16.03
C ASN A 282 -4.27 -12.07 15.93
N GLY A 283 -3.74 -12.64 17.02
CA GLY A 283 -2.38 -13.19 17.05
C GLY A 283 -2.23 -14.45 16.18
N ASP A 284 -3.24 -15.31 16.16
CA ASP A 284 -3.25 -16.54 15.37
C ASP A 284 -3.44 -16.29 13.86
N LYS A 285 -4.32 -15.34 13.50
CA LYS A 285 -4.47 -14.87 12.12
C LYS A 285 -3.19 -14.18 11.64
N SER A 286 -2.64 -13.26 12.42
CA SER A 286 -1.43 -12.51 12.07
C SER A 286 -1.53 -11.93 10.64
N GLY A 287 -0.56 -12.20 9.77
CA GLY A 287 -0.58 -11.84 8.35
C GLY A 287 -1.24 -12.86 7.41
N ALA A 288 -1.91 -13.90 7.91
CA ALA A 288 -2.57 -14.90 7.07
C ALA A 288 -3.78 -14.32 6.34
N LEU A 289 -3.97 -14.77 5.10
CA LEU A 289 -5.14 -14.43 4.30
C LEU A 289 -6.40 -15.06 4.92
N PRO A 290 -7.47 -14.30 5.20
CA PRO A 290 -8.69 -14.88 5.75
C PRO A 290 -9.40 -15.77 4.72
N ALA A 291 -10.23 -16.68 5.21
CA ALA A 291 -11.19 -17.42 4.41
C ALA A 291 -12.16 -16.48 3.68
N VAL A 292 -12.65 -16.90 2.51
CA VAL A 292 -13.62 -16.13 1.72
C VAL A 292 -14.88 -15.81 2.53
N SER A 293 -15.37 -16.78 3.30
CA SER A 293 -16.53 -16.61 4.19
C SER A 293 -16.34 -15.53 5.26
N ILE A 294 -15.10 -15.29 5.71
CA ILE A 294 -14.80 -14.19 6.63
C ILE A 294 -14.91 -12.85 5.90
N MET A 295 -14.41 -12.77 4.67
CA MET A 295 -14.55 -11.57 3.85
C MET A 295 -16.01 -11.27 3.50
N ASP A 296 -16.82 -12.29 3.23
CA ASP A 296 -18.27 -12.13 3.03
C ASP A 296 -18.90 -11.45 4.24
N ASN A 297 -18.70 -12.00 5.45
CA ASN A 297 -19.21 -11.43 6.69
C ASN A 297 -18.72 -9.98 6.93
N VAL A 298 -17.49 -9.66 6.51
CA VAL A 298 -16.91 -8.32 6.67
C VAL A 298 -17.55 -7.31 5.73
N LEU A 299 -17.88 -7.72 4.51
CA LEU A 299 -18.50 -6.90 3.48
C LEU A 299 -20.03 -6.80 3.61
N GLU A 300 -20.65 -7.73 4.34
CA GLU A 300 -22.07 -7.70 4.72
C GLU A 300 -22.40 -6.71 5.84
N ARG A 301 -21.39 -6.20 6.57
CA ARG A 301 -21.61 -5.17 7.59
C ARG A 301 -22.25 -3.93 7.00
N ASP A 302 -23.17 -3.33 7.76
CA ASP A 302 -23.93 -2.18 7.32
C ASP A 302 -23.02 -1.01 6.90
N HIS A 303 -23.07 -0.67 5.62
CA HIS A 303 -22.26 0.38 5.03
C HIS A 303 -22.64 1.76 5.56
N ALA A 304 -23.93 2.04 5.78
CA ALA A 304 -24.37 3.33 6.30
C ALA A 304 -23.83 3.56 7.74
N VAL A 305 -23.79 2.50 8.55
CA VAL A 305 -23.20 2.55 9.89
C VAL A 305 -21.69 2.84 9.82
N LEU A 306 -20.96 2.19 8.90
CA LEU A 306 -19.53 2.45 8.74
C LEU A 306 -19.26 3.89 8.28
N GLU A 307 -20.06 4.45 7.36
CA GLU A 307 -19.92 5.84 6.92
C GLU A 307 -20.27 6.85 8.01
N GLN A 308 -21.29 6.54 8.82
CA GLN A 308 -21.65 7.34 9.99
C GLN A 308 -20.47 7.43 10.96
N ILE A 309 -19.90 6.28 11.35
CA ILE A 309 -18.72 6.23 12.24
C ILE A 309 -17.56 7.00 11.61
N ALA A 310 -17.23 6.72 10.35
CA ALA A 310 -16.16 7.38 9.60
C ALA A 310 -16.26 8.91 9.65
N SER A 311 -17.46 9.44 9.44
CA SER A 311 -17.73 10.87 9.53
C SER A 311 -17.48 11.42 10.95
N GLU A 312 -17.98 10.73 11.98
CA GLU A 312 -17.88 11.14 13.38
C GLU A 312 -16.43 11.17 13.87
N ILE A 313 -15.66 10.13 13.58
CA ILE A 313 -14.26 10.04 14.02
C ILE A 313 -13.27 10.65 13.03
N GLN A 314 -13.76 11.19 11.91
CA GLN A 314 -12.93 11.72 10.82
C GLN A 314 -11.90 10.68 10.35
N TRP A 315 -12.40 9.54 9.88
CA TRP A 315 -11.61 8.41 9.38
C TRP A 315 -12.19 7.89 8.07
N PRO A 316 -11.40 7.30 7.15
CA PRO A 316 -11.95 6.83 5.89
C PRO A 316 -12.60 5.45 6.02
N THR A 317 -13.63 5.19 5.21
CA THR A 317 -14.26 3.85 5.12
C THR A 317 -13.51 2.93 4.17
N GLN A 318 -13.08 3.44 3.00
CA GLN A 318 -12.33 2.75 1.94
C GLN A 318 -12.93 1.43 1.40
N ARG A 319 -14.27 1.25 1.46
CA ARG A 319 -14.95 0.02 1.03
C ARG A 319 -14.56 -0.42 -0.39
N ALA A 320 -14.56 0.50 -1.35
CA ALA A 320 -14.21 0.19 -2.74
C ALA A 320 -12.78 -0.40 -2.87
N ARG A 321 -11.81 0.18 -2.14
CA ARG A 321 -10.44 -0.35 -2.11
C ARG A 321 -10.37 -1.72 -1.46
N VAL A 322 -11.12 -1.96 -0.37
CA VAL A 322 -11.18 -3.27 0.30
C VAL A 322 -11.71 -4.34 -0.64
N VAL A 323 -12.80 -4.05 -1.35
CA VAL A 323 -13.40 -4.97 -2.33
C VAL A 323 -12.42 -5.27 -3.47
N ALA A 324 -11.84 -4.22 -4.05
CA ALA A 324 -10.89 -4.32 -5.15
C ALA A 324 -9.64 -5.13 -4.75
N ALA A 325 -9.06 -4.83 -3.58
CA ALA A 325 -7.94 -5.55 -3.00
C ALA A 325 -8.28 -7.01 -2.70
N ALA A 326 -9.44 -7.28 -2.10
CA ALA A 326 -9.87 -8.66 -1.84
C ALA A 326 -9.93 -9.43 -3.17
N ARG A 327 -10.68 -8.93 -4.16
CA ARG A 327 -10.78 -9.56 -5.48
C ARG A 327 -9.42 -9.89 -6.08
N GLY A 328 -8.51 -8.92 -6.13
CA GLY A 328 -7.19 -9.13 -6.73
C GLY A 328 -6.29 -10.07 -5.92
N ILE A 329 -6.34 -10.03 -4.58
CA ILE A 329 -5.58 -10.98 -3.76
C ILE A 329 -6.07 -12.40 -4.03
N TYR A 330 -7.37 -12.68 -3.92
CA TYR A 330 -7.87 -14.06 -4.08
C TYR A 330 -7.71 -14.57 -5.52
N ARG A 331 -7.90 -13.73 -6.54
CA ARG A 331 -7.62 -14.09 -7.94
C ARG A 331 -6.14 -14.35 -8.20
N GLY A 332 -5.26 -13.61 -7.54
CA GLY A 332 -3.80 -13.75 -7.70
C GLY A 332 -3.20 -14.93 -6.95
N GLN A 333 -3.95 -15.62 -6.08
CA GLN A 333 -3.47 -16.79 -5.35
C GLN A 333 -3.62 -18.08 -6.18
N PRO A 334 -2.65 -19.01 -6.09
CA PRO A 334 -2.83 -20.38 -6.58
C PRO A 334 -4.00 -21.10 -5.90
N GLU A 335 -4.62 -22.03 -6.63
CA GLU A 335 -5.62 -22.94 -6.08
C GLU A 335 -5.06 -23.71 -4.88
N GLY A 336 -5.88 -23.86 -3.83
CA GLY A 336 -5.52 -24.64 -2.66
C GLY A 336 -4.53 -23.97 -1.72
N VAL A 337 -4.21 -22.69 -1.88
CA VAL A 337 -3.48 -21.93 -0.84
C VAL A 337 -4.28 -21.96 0.47
N PRO A 338 -3.64 -22.22 1.63
CA PRO A 338 -4.33 -22.20 2.90
C PRO A 338 -4.78 -20.79 3.28
N THR A 339 -6.06 -20.64 3.60
CA THR A 339 -6.67 -19.43 4.17
C THR A 339 -7.08 -19.67 5.61
N TRP A 340 -6.97 -18.65 6.45
CA TRP A 340 -7.32 -18.70 7.87
C TRP A 340 -8.84 -18.65 8.07
N SER A 341 -9.44 -19.67 8.68
CA SER A 341 -10.90 -19.81 8.89
C SER A 341 -11.31 -19.74 10.37
N GLY A 342 -10.40 -19.30 11.24
CA GLY A 342 -10.62 -19.15 12.67
C GLY A 342 -9.42 -19.64 13.48
N TYR A 343 -9.50 -19.49 14.81
CA TYR A 343 -8.40 -19.83 15.70
C TYR A 343 -7.92 -21.28 15.50
N LYS A 344 -6.65 -21.44 15.12
CA LYS A 344 -6.00 -22.72 14.78
C LYS A 344 -6.71 -23.52 13.68
N ARG A 345 -7.45 -22.85 12.79
CA ARG A 345 -8.16 -23.47 11.66
C ARG A 345 -7.76 -22.80 10.36
N SER A 346 -7.58 -23.63 9.33
CA SER A 346 -7.42 -23.20 7.96
C SER A 346 -8.31 -24.02 7.04
N GLU A 347 -8.65 -23.42 5.91
CA GLU A 347 -9.29 -24.09 4.79
C GLU A 347 -8.50 -23.83 3.51
N ARG A 348 -8.79 -24.58 2.45
CA ARG A 348 -8.11 -24.44 1.16
C ARG A 348 -8.92 -23.50 0.30
N LEU A 349 -8.28 -22.49 -0.29
CA LEU A 349 -8.92 -21.58 -1.21
C LEU A 349 -9.40 -22.34 -2.45
N ASP A 350 -10.70 -22.29 -2.72
CA ASP A 350 -11.31 -22.76 -3.95
C ASP A 350 -11.57 -21.58 -4.89
N ILE A 351 -10.72 -21.45 -5.92
CA ILE A 351 -10.80 -20.37 -6.91
C ILE A 351 -11.94 -20.58 -7.93
N SER A 352 -12.60 -21.74 -7.92
CA SER A 352 -13.75 -22.02 -8.79
C SER A 352 -14.99 -21.26 -8.35
N PHE A 353 -15.05 -20.86 -7.08
CA PHE A 353 -16.16 -20.12 -6.47
C PHE A 353 -15.70 -18.76 -5.96
N LEU A 354 -14.98 -18.01 -6.81
CA LEU A 354 -14.59 -16.66 -6.44
C LEU A 354 -15.84 -15.80 -6.20
N PRO A 355 -15.90 -15.11 -5.05
CA PRO A 355 -17.06 -14.33 -4.65
C PRO A 355 -17.27 -13.13 -5.59
N ARG A 356 -18.54 -12.83 -5.89
CA ARG A 356 -18.96 -11.74 -6.78
C ARG A 356 -19.04 -10.40 -6.04
N TRP A 357 -18.00 -10.04 -5.27
CA TRP A 357 -18.05 -8.85 -4.42
C TRP A 357 -18.09 -7.56 -5.24
N GLU A 358 -19.26 -7.06 -5.63
CA GLU A 358 -19.60 -5.69 -6.13
C GLU A 358 -18.61 -4.55 -5.80
#